data_AF-A0A7C2Q337-F1
#
_entry.id   AF-A0A7C2Q337-F1
#
_cell.length_a   1.000
_cell.length_b   1.000
_cell.length_c   1.000
_cell.angle_alpha   90.00
_cell.angle_beta   90.00
_cell.angle_gamma   90.00
#
_symmetry.space_group_name_H-M   'P 1'
#
loop_
_entity.id
_entity.type
_entity.pdbx_description
1 polymer ?
#
loop_
_entity_poly.entity_id
_entity_poly.type
_entity_poly.pdbx_seq_one_letter_code
_entity_poly.pdbx_strand_id
1 'polypeptide(L)'
;ARAARVPILVAINKIDKPEANPERVKKALAEHGLLWEGWGGDTVMVEVSAKRRINLDALLEMILLTADLLELKANPHRKAMGTVLEAKLDRGRGPVATVLVQQGTLRVGDWFVVGATYGRVRALVDDRGRMVSEAGPSRPVEVLGLEAVPQAGDKLMVVEDQATAERIASARQLELRQARARAAAVTPLEQLSERLQAGEVKELQIILKADVQGSLEALRQTLEKLPSEKVKINIIRAGVGAITESDVLLAAASRDMQRSALIVGFNVRPEPRAREVAEQEGVEIRLYSVIYKVEEDIRNAMLGLLAPVEKEVILGRAEVRQVFRIAKVGNVAGCFVQSGVIRRNANARVIRDHVVVYEGTVASLRRFKEDVAEVKEGFECGIALERFNDIKEGDVIEAYVIEKVAPTL
;
A
#
# COMPACT_ATOMS: atom_id res chain seq x y z
N ALA A 1 22.05 -10.74 1.63
CA ALA A 1 23.26 -11.51 1.28
C ALA A 1 24.39 -11.32 2.31
N ARG A 2 24.96 -10.13 2.49
CA ARG A 2 26.05 -9.90 3.49
C ARG A 2 25.69 -10.29 4.92
N ALA A 3 24.51 -9.89 5.41
CA ALA A 3 24.03 -10.28 6.73
C ALA A 3 23.86 -11.80 6.90
N ALA A 4 23.60 -12.51 5.80
CA ALA A 4 23.47 -13.96 5.76
C ALA A 4 24.79 -14.68 5.46
N ARG A 5 25.90 -13.95 5.25
CA ARG A 5 27.23 -14.48 4.92
C ARG A 5 27.24 -15.47 3.74
N VAL A 6 26.47 -15.16 2.70
CA VAL A 6 26.40 -15.97 1.47
C VAL A 6 27.27 -15.32 0.39
N PRO A 7 28.07 -16.10 -0.38
CA PRO A 7 28.82 -15.57 -1.51
C PRO A 7 27.88 -14.95 -2.55
N ILE A 8 28.35 -13.87 -3.18
CA ILE A 8 27.54 -13.06 -4.10
C ILE A 8 28.13 -13.20 -5.49
N LEU A 9 27.30 -13.66 -6.42
CA LEU A 9 27.59 -13.68 -7.85
C LEU A 9 26.62 -12.72 -8.55
N VAL A 10 27.14 -11.86 -9.42
CA VAL A 10 26.36 -10.82 -10.10
C VAL A 10 26.25 -11.12 -11.59
N ALA A 11 25.02 -11.10 -12.12
CA ALA A 11 24.77 -11.14 -13.55
C ALA A 11 24.41 -9.73 -14.05
N ILE A 12 25.28 -9.11 -14.86
CA ILE A 12 25.01 -7.83 -15.51
C ILE A 12 24.17 -8.09 -16.75
N ASN A 13 22.85 -7.88 -16.62
CA ASN A 13 21.89 -8.20 -17.67
C ASN A 13 21.74 -7.06 -18.70
N LYS A 14 21.17 -7.37 -19.86
CA LYS A 14 20.82 -6.47 -20.98
C LYS A 14 22.02 -5.91 -21.77
N ILE A 15 23.10 -6.68 -21.88
CA ILE A 15 24.26 -6.30 -22.71
C ILE A 15 23.95 -6.22 -24.22
N ASP A 16 22.78 -6.70 -24.64
CA ASP A 16 22.32 -6.63 -26.02
C ASP A 16 21.86 -5.23 -26.47
N LYS A 17 21.70 -4.30 -25.53
CA LYS A 17 21.28 -2.93 -25.80
C LYS A 17 22.49 -2.07 -26.18
N PRO A 18 22.39 -1.23 -27.23
CA PRO A 18 23.51 -0.37 -27.66
C PRO A 18 23.88 0.68 -26.59
N GLU A 19 22.92 1.08 -25.75
CA GLU A 19 23.16 1.98 -24.62
C GLU A 19 23.71 1.29 -23.36
N ALA A 20 23.86 -0.04 -23.37
CA ALA A 20 24.35 -0.78 -22.21
C ALA A 20 25.84 -0.50 -21.97
N ASN A 21 26.16 -0.17 -20.73
CA ASN A 21 27.55 0.03 -20.29
C ASN A 21 27.83 -0.84 -19.06
N PRO A 22 28.32 -2.07 -19.24
CA PRO A 22 28.65 -2.98 -18.13
C PRO A 22 29.69 -2.41 -17.18
N GLU A 23 30.69 -1.69 -17.70
CA GLU A 23 31.74 -1.06 -16.89
C GLU A 23 31.19 -0.03 -15.90
N ARG A 24 30.18 0.74 -16.29
CA ARG A 24 29.50 1.66 -15.38
C ARG A 24 28.82 0.92 -14.21
N VAL A 25 28.22 -0.24 -14.48
CA VAL A 25 27.59 -1.08 -13.45
C VAL A 25 28.64 -1.65 -12.51
N LYS A 26 29.76 -2.17 -13.02
CA LYS A 26 30.88 -2.66 -12.20
C LYS A 26 31.42 -1.57 -11.26
N LYS A 27 31.62 -0.35 -11.76
CA LYS A 27 32.06 0.81 -10.93
C LYS A 27 31.06 1.15 -9.83
N ALA A 28 29.77 1.24 -10.16
CA ALA A 28 28.73 1.54 -9.18
C ALA A 28 28.60 0.44 -8.10
N LEU A 29 28.77 -0.83 -8.48
CA LEU A 29 28.76 -1.95 -7.53
C LEU A 29 29.99 -1.92 -6.60
N ALA A 30 31.14 -1.50 -7.10
CA ALA A 30 32.35 -1.33 -6.30
C ALA A 30 32.16 -0.29 -5.17
N GLU A 31 31.42 0.78 -5.40
CA GLU A 31 31.05 1.78 -4.37
C GLU A 31 30.21 1.16 -3.24
N HIS A 32 29.43 0.12 -3.54
CA HIS A 32 28.69 -0.66 -2.55
C HIS A 32 29.52 -1.82 -1.94
N GLY A 33 30.81 -1.91 -2.26
CA GLY A 33 31.77 -2.90 -1.76
C GLY A 33 31.69 -4.26 -2.47
N LEU A 34 31.11 -4.32 -3.67
CA LEU A 34 31.13 -5.51 -4.52
C LEU A 34 32.22 -5.29 -5.59
N LEU A 35 33.46 -5.65 -5.26
CA LEU A 35 34.60 -5.43 -6.14
C LEU A 35 34.73 -6.60 -7.12
N TRP A 36 34.82 -6.30 -8.41
CA TRP A 36 34.95 -7.32 -9.44
C TRP A 36 36.28 -8.07 -9.35
N GLU A 37 36.24 -9.39 -9.52
CA GLU A 37 37.42 -10.27 -9.52
C GLU A 37 38.53 -9.81 -10.49
N GLY A 38 38.16 -9.31 -11.67
CA GLY A 38 39.11 -8.77 -12.66
C GLY A 38 39.88 -7.51 -12.19
N TRP A 39 39.43 -6.85 -11.13
CA TRP A 39 40.11 -5.73 -10.47
C TRP A 39 40.76 -6.12 -9.13
N GLY A 40 40.91 -7.42 -8.88
CA GLY A 40 41.44 -7.95 -7.62
C GLY A 40 40.41 -8.02 -6.49
N GLY A 41 39.12 -8.02 -6.81
CA GLY A 41 38.03 -8.23 -5.85
C GLY A 41 37.67 -9.71 -5.63
N ASP A 42 36.60 -9.92 -4.87
CA ASP A 42 36.06 -11.24 -4.51
C ASP A 42 34.71 -11.54 -5.18
N THR A 43 34.12 -10.56 -5.85
CA THR A 43 32.78 -10.68 -6.45
C THR A 43 32.89 -11.08 -7.90
N VAL A 44 32.34 -12.23 -8.24
CA VAL A 44 32.26 -12.67 -9.62
C VAL A 44 31.13 -11.93 -10.34
N MET A 45 31.43 -11.33 -11.48
CA MET A 45 30.47 -10.60 -12.30
C MET A 45 30.47 -11.16 -13.73
N VAL A 46 29.31 -11.61 -14.20
CA VAL A 46 29.12 -12.19 -15.53
C VAL A 46 28.19 -11.30 -16.35
N GLU A 47 28.64 -10.89 -17.53
CA GLU A 47 27.87 -10.09 -18.47
C GLU A 47 26.95 -10.98 -19.31
N VAL A 48 25.63 -10.76 -19.23
CA VAL A 48 24.62 -11.63 -19.88
C VAL A 48 23.54 -10.86 -20.61
N SER A 49 22.91 -11.49 -21.60
CA SER A 49 21.61 -11.06 -22.12
C SER A 49 20.57 -12.16 -21.91
N ALA A 50 19.67 -11.96 -20.95
CA ALA A 50 18.57 -12.90 -20.70
C ALA A 50 17.60 -13.02 -21.89
N LYS A 51 17.45 -11.95 -22.68
CA LYS A 51 16.53 -11.92 -23.84
C LYS A 51 17.13 -12.60 -25.06
N ARG A 52 18.39 -12.31 -25.37
CA ARG A 52 19.11 -12.94 -26.50
C ARG A 52 19.79 -14.25 -26.13
N ARG A 53 19.72 -14.66 -24.87
CA ARG A 53 20.38 -15.84 -24.30
C ARG A 53 21.89 -15.85 -24.53
N ILE A 54 22.53 -14.71 -24.31
CA ILE A 54 23.99 -14.55 -24.45
C ILE A 54 24.64 -14.78 -23.08
N ASN A 55 25.73 -15.56 -23.06
CA ASN A 55 26.58 -15.85 -21.89
C ASN A 55 25.86 -16.51 -20.69
N LEU A 56 24.71 -17.16 -20.92
CA LEU A 56 24.03 -17.90 -19.86
C LEU A 56 24.80 -19.16 -19.43
N ASP A 57 25.52 -19.78 -20.36
CA ASP A 57 26.37 -20.95 -20.05
C ASP A 57 27.54 -20.56 -19.15
N ALA A 58 28.20 -19.44 -19.44
CA ALA A 58 29.27 -18.89 -18.59
C ALA A 58 28.76 -18.54 -17.17
N LEU A 59 27.53 -18.01 -17.06
CA LEU A 59 26.89 -17.77 -15.76
C LEU A 59 26.66 -19.09 -15.01
N LEU A 60 26.18 -20.13 -15.69
CA LEU A 60 25.95 -21.44 -15.10
C LEU A 60 27.26 -22.09 -14.63
N GLU A 61 28.31 -22.07 -15.46
CA GLU A 61 29.63 -22.58 -15.11
C GLU A 61 30.16 -21.92 -13.85
N MET A 62 30.00 -20.60 -13.74
CA MET A 62 30.49 -19.86 -12.59
C MET A 62 29.71 -20.15 -11.30
N ILE A 63 28.40 -20.39 -11.40
CA ILE A 63 27.58 -20.87 -10.29
C ILE A 63 28.07 -22.24 -9.81
N LEU A 64 28.35 -23.16 -10.74
CA LEU A 64 28.87 -24.49 -10.43
C LEU A 64 30.25 -24.43 -9.78
N LEU A 65 31.18 -23.64 -10.35
CA LEU A 65 32.51 -23.44 -9.78
C LEU A 65 32.46 -22.89 -8.36
N THR A 66 31.59 -21.91 -8.12
CA THR A 66 31.39 -21.34 -6.78
C THR A 66 30.85 -22.40 -5.82
N ALA A 67 29.92 -23.25 -6.26
CA ALA A 67 29.36 -24.31 -5.45
C ALA A 67 30.41 -25.38 -5.08
N ASP A 68 31.29 -25.74 -6.02
CA ASP A 68 32.39 -26.68 -5.80
C ASP A 68 33.40 -26.14 -4.78
N LEU A 69 33.75 -24.85 -4.87
CA LEU A 69 34.64 -24.18 -3.90
C LEU A 69 34.08 -24.17 -2.47
N LEU A 70 32.75 -24.17 -2.31
CA LEU A 70 32.10 -24.17 -1.00
C LEU A 70 31.98 -25.58 -0.38
N GLU A 71 32.29 -26.64 -1.12
CA GLU A 71 32.14 -28.04 -0.72
C GLU A 71 30.80 -28.34 -0.02
N LEU A 72 29.69 -27.93 -0.63
CA LEU A 72 28.36 -28.06 -0.03
C LEU A 72 28.01 -29.53 0.25
N LYS A 73 27.73 -29.86 1.51
CA LYS A 73 27.44 -31.22 1.99
C LYS A 73 26.04 -31.30 2.61
N ALA A 74 25.33 -32.38 2.31
CA ALA A 74 24.06 -32.73 2.95
C ALA A 74 23.97 -34.23 3.18
N ASN A 75 23.40 -34.65 4.32
CA ASN A 75 23.20 -36.06 4.64
C ASN A 75 21.76 -36.48 4.28
N PRO A 76 21.53 -37.33 3.27
CA PRO A 76 20.19 -37.79 2.89
C PRO A 76 19.63 -38.89 3.82
N HIS A 77 20.47 -39.58 4.60
CA HIS A 77 20.07 -40.76 5.38
C HIS A 77 19.46 -40.43 6.75
N ARG A 78 19.19 -39.16 7.04
CA ARG A 78 18.53 -38.73 8.28
C ARG A 78 17.08 -38.29 8.04
N LYS A 79 16.36 -38.06 9.14
CA LYS A 79 15.03 -37.45 9.10
C LYS A 79 15.08 -36.10 8.38
N ALA A 80 14.07 -35.83 7.58
CA ALA A 80 14.06 -34.65 6.76
C ALA A 80 13.93 -33.37 7.61
N MET A 81 14.73 -32.38 7.26
CA MET A 81 14.58 -31.01 7.71
C MET A 81 14.56 -30.09 6.50
N GLY A 82 13.68 -29.11 6.52
CA GLY A 82 13.53 -28.16 5.43
C GLY A 82 13.01 -26.82 5.90
N THR A 83 12.92 -25.89 4.95
CA THR A 83 12.36 -24.56 5.19
C THR A 83 11.20 -24.32 4.24
N VAL A 84 10.09 -23.81 4.75
CA VAL A 84 8.95 -23.39 3.93
C VAL A 84 9.35 -22.19 3.08
N LEU A 85 9.26 -22.34 1.76
CA LEU A 85 9.45 -21.24 0.81
C LEU A 85 8.16 -20.44 0.67
N GLU A 86 7.04 -21.14 0.54
CA GLU A 86 5.73 -20.54 0.29
C GLU A 86 4.62 -21.47 0.79
N ALA A 87 3.49 -20.91 1.17
CA ALA A 87 2.33 -21.66 1.62
C ALA A 87 1.03 -21.03 1.07
N LYS A 88 0.07 -21.90 0.73
CA LYS A 88 -1.23 -21.51 0.19
C LYS A 88 -2.34 -22.45 0.64
N LEU A 89 -3.58 -21.98 0.52
CA LEU A 89 -4.77 -22.80 0.71
C LEU A 89 -5.35 -23.17 -0.65
N ASP A 90 -5.24 -24.44 -1.02
CA ASP A 90 -5.69 -24.94 -2.32
C ASP A 90 -7.09 -25.57 -2.22
N ARG A 91 -7.98 -25.22 -3.16
CA ARG A 91 -9.37 -25.70 -3.17
C ARG A 91 -9.40 -27.19 -3.51
N GLY A 92 -9.77 -28.01 -2.53
CA GLY A 92 -9.88 -29.46 -2.66
C GLY A 92 -8.64 -30.22 -2.18
N ARG A 93 -7.45 -29.62 -2.21
CA ARG A 93 -6.23 -30.21 -1.66
C ARG A 93 -5.97 -29.79 -0.21
N GLY A 94 -6.57 -28.69 0.24
CA GLY A 94 -6.42 -28.14 1.59
C GLY A 94 -5.14 -27.29 1.72
N PRO A 95 -4.62 -27.11 2.94
CA PRO A 95 -3.37 -26.38 3.15
C PRO A 95 -2.18 -27.12 2.51
N VAL A 96 -1.42 -26.40 1.69
CA VAL A 96 -0.22 -26.90 1.02
C VAL A 96 0.93 -25.93 1.22
N ALA A 97 2.15 -26.47 1.26
CA ALA A 97 3.36 -25.67 1.44
C ALA A 97 4.49 -26.18 0.54
N THR A 98 5.15 -25.26 -0.15
CA THR A 98 6.39 -25.54 -0.88
C THR A 98 7.55 -25.51 0.10
N VAL A 99 8.23 -26.63 0.28
CA VAL A 99 9.33 -26.79 1.23
C VAL A 99 10.60 -27.09 0.48
N LEU A 100 11.68 -26.37 0.80
CA LEU A 100 13.03 -26.73 0.39
C LEU A 100 13.62 -27.69 1.41
N VAL A 101 13.82 -28.95 1.01
CA VAL A 101 14.49 -29.94 1.86
C VAL A 101 15.97 -29.61 1.94
N GLN A 102 16.50 -29.43 3.16
CA GLN A 102 17.89 -29.06 3.40
C GLN A 102 18.73 -30.24 3.91
N GLN A 103 18.13 -31.11 4.71
CA GLN A 103 18.78 -32.31 5.24
C GLN A 103 17.80 -33.48 5.19
N GLY A 104 18.34 -34.70 5.09
CA GLY A 104 17.53 -35.92 5.07
C GLY A 104 16.71 -36.08 3.80
N THR A 105 15.79 -37.04 3.84
CA THR A 105 14.87 -37.33 2.74
C THR A 105 13.45 -37.32 3.28
N LEU A 106 12.60 -36.46 2.71
CA LEU A 106 11.18 -36.37 3.06
C LEU A 106 10.41 -37.39 2.23
N ARG A 107 9.58 -38.23 2.87
CA ARG A 107 8.82 -39.28 2.19
C ARG A 107 7.33 -39.14 2.40
N VAL A 108 6.57 -39.67 1.44
CA VAL A 108 5.12 -39.82 1.61
C VAL A 108 4.84 -40.75 2.79
N GLY A 109 3.96 -40.31 3.70
CA GLY A 109 3.60 -41.01 4.92
C GLY A 109 4.30 -40.51 6.18
N ASP A 110 5.36 -39.70 6.05
CA ASP A 110 6.10 -39.15 7.20
C ASP A 110 5.22 -38.19 8.02
N TRP A 111 5.37 -38.24 9.34
CA TRP A 111 4.84 -37.23 10.24
C TRP A 111 5.84 -36.08 10.37
N PHE A 112 5.35 -34.85 10.31
CA PHE A 112 6.20 -33.68 10.41
C PHE A 112 5.56 -32.54 11.19
N VAL A 113 6.41 -31.65 11.68
CA VAL A 113 6.05 -30.39 12.30
C VAL A 113 6.63 -29.25 11.48
N VAL A 114 5.83 -28.23 11.22
CA VAL A 114 6.23 -26.99 10.54
C VAL A 114 5.74 -25.82 11.36
N GLY A 115 6.66 -25.02 11.92
CA GLY A 115 6.28 -23.89 12.78
C GLY A 115 5.38 -24.36 13.94
N ALA A 116 4.18 -23.79 14.04
CA ALA A 116 3.14 -24.15 15.03
C ALA A 116 2.03 -25.05 14.48
N THR A 117 2.24 -25.68 13.31
CA THR A 117 1.34 -26.69 12.73
C THR A 117 2.06 -28.01 12.57
N TYR A 118 1.30 -29.10 12.44
CA TYR A 118 1.82 -30.42 12.11
C TYR A 118 1.00 -31.04 10.99
N GLY A 119 1.41 -32.21 10.53
CA GLY A 119 0.70 -32.95 9.50
C GLY A 119 1.38 -34.26 9.16
N ARG A 120 0.71 -35.02 8.29
CA ARG A 120 1.26 -36.22 7.65
C ARG A 120 1.39 -35.98 6.16
N VAL A 121 2.53 -36.33 5.58
CA VAL A 121 2.74 -36.17 4.14
C VAL A 121 1.78 -37.09 3.39
N ARG A 122 0.72 -36.52 2.81
CA ARG A 122 -0.24 -37.26 1.98
C ARG A 122 0.28 -37.44 0.55
N ALA A 123 0.94 -36.41 0.04
CA ALA A 123 1.51 -36.38 -1.28
C ALA A 123 2.66 -35.38 -1.32
N LEU A 124 3.60 -35.64 -2.23
CA LEU A 124 4.70 -34.75 -2.59
C LEU A 124 4.62 -34.47 -4.08
N VAL A 125 4.73 -33.20 -4.46
CA VAL A 125 4.72 -32.77 -5.87
C VAL A 125 6.00 -31.99 -6.16
N ASP A 126 6.70 -32.35 -7.23
CA ASP A 126 7.92 -31.67 -7.64
C ASP A 126 7.66 -30.32 -8.34
N ASP A 127 8.74 -29.60 -8.64
CA ASP A 127 8.75 -28.33 -9.37
C ASP A 127 8.11 -28.40 -10.77
N ARG A 128 7.96 -29.61 -11.33
CA ARG A 128 7.32 -29.86 -12.62
C ARG A 128 5.88 -30.34 -12.50
N GLY A 129 5.30 -30.32 -11.29
CA GLY A 129 3.93 -30.75 -11.04
C GLY A 129 3.74 -32.27 -11.02
N ARG A 130 4.83 -33.06 -10.96
CA ARG A 130 4.75 -34.53 -10.94
C ARG A 130 4.76 -35.03 -9.51
N MET A 131 3.95 -36.05 -9.25
CA MET A 131 3.91 -36.73 -7.96
C MET A 131 5.23 -37.50 -7.76
N VAL A 132 5.83 -37.34 -6.58
CA VAL A 132 7.06 -38.05 -6.18
C VAL A 132 6.83 -38.79 -4.86
N SER A 133 7.51 -39.90 -4.66
CA SER A 133 7.44 -40.67 -3.41
C SER A 133 8.37 -40.13 -2.32
N GLU A 134 9.47 -39.49 -2.73
CA GLU A 134 10.47 -38.92 -1.83
C GLU A 134 11.15 -37.67 -2.41
N ALA A 135 11.66 -36.81 -1.52
CA ALA A 135 12.42 -35.61 -1.85
C ALA A 135 13.68 -35.54 -0.98
N GLY A 136 14.85 -35.61 -1.63
CA GLY A 136 16.15 -35.47 -0.97
C GLY A 136 16.59 -34.01 -0.79
N PRO A 137 17.81 -33.78 -0.25
CA PRO A 137 18.34 -32.44 -0.04
C PRO A 137 18.41 -31.60 -1.32
N SER A 138 18.27 -30.29 -1.17
CA SER A 138 18.29 -29.27 -2.24
C SER A 138 17.13 -29.33 -3.23
N ARG A 139 16.12 -30.19 -3.00
CA ARG A 139 14.94 -30.29 -3.86
C ARG A 139 13.75 -29.53 -3.23
N PRO A 140 13.15 -28.56 -3.94
CA PRO A 140 11.88 -27.97 -3.52
C PRO A 140 10.74 -28.96 -3.83
N VAL A 141 9.81 -29.10 -2.90
CA VAL A 141 8.65 -30.00 -3.04
C VAL A 141 7.41 -29.39 -2.41
N GLU A 142 6.28 -29.47 -3.09
CA GLU A 142 4.98 -29.09 -2.53
C GLU A 142 4.46 -30.24 -1.66
N VAL A 143 4.31 -29.98 -0.36
CA VAL A 143 3.88 -30.93 0.65
C VAL A 143 2.38 -30.75 0.91
N LEU A 144 1.64 -31.85 0.85
CA LEU A 144 0.22 -31.90 1.15
C LEU A 144 -0.04 -32.64 2.46
N GLY A 145 -1.06 -32.21 3.18
CA GLY A 145 -1.49 -32.84 4.44
C GLY A 145 -1.13 -32.07 5.70
N LEU A 146 -0.96 -30.74 5.57
CA LEU A 146 -0.89 -29.84 6.71
C LEU A 146 -2.31 -29.59 7.24
N GLU A 147 -2.45 -29.48 8.55
CA GLU A 147 -3.73 -29.09 9.17
C GLU A 147 -4.05 -27.60 8.99
N ALA A 148 -3.01 -26.76 8.99
CA ALA A 148 -3.12 -25.32 8.78
C ALA A 148 -2.04 -24.82 7.82
N VAL A 149 -2.24 -23.62 7.27
CA VAL A 149 -1.27 -22.97 6.39
C VAL A 149 -0.10 -22.44 7.26
N PRO A 150 1.14 -22.94 7.07
CA PRO A 150 2.31 -22.48 7.82
C PRO A 150 2.81 -21.11 7.33
N GLN A 151 3.76 -20.52 8.05
CA GLN A 151 4.40 -19.27 7.62
C GLN A 151 5.58 -19.53 6.69
N ALA A 152 5.84 -18.59 5.78
CA ALA A 152 7.06 -18.61 4.98
C ALA A 152 8.27 -18.46 5.91
N GLY A 153 9.31 -19.28 5.69
CA GLY A 153 10.48 -19.34 6.55
C GLY A 153 10.35 -20.30 7.75
N ASP A 154 9.17 -20.89 8.00
CA ASP A 154 9.04 -21.90 9.05
C ASP A 154 9.90 -23.14 8.74
N LYS A 155 10.46 -23.73 9.79
CA LYS A 155 11.25 -24.96 9.68
C LYS A 155 10.36 -26.19 9.72
N LEU A 156 10.45 -27.01 8.68
CA LEU A 156 9.91 -28.37 8.63
C LEU A 156 10.88 -29.33 9.31
N MET A 157 10.35 -30.19 10.18
CA MET A 157 11.09 -31.29 10.79
C MET A 157 10.24 -32.56 10.82
N VAL A 158 10.77 -33.65 10.28
CA VAL A 158 10.15 -34.98 10.37
C VAL A 158 10.33 -35.56 11.77
N VAL A 159 9.26 -36.10 12.33
CA VAL A 159 9.18 -36.72 13.65
C VAL A 159 8.76 -38.19 13.53
N GLU A 160 8.85 -38.95 14.63
CA GLU A 160 8.61 -40.40 14.64
C GLU A 160 7.13 -40.74 14.59
N ASP A 161 6.33 -40.00 15.35
CA ASP A 161 4.93 -40.30 15.58
C ASP A 161 4.08 -39.02 15.64
N GLN A 162 2.77 -39.21 15.45
CA GLN A 162 1.78 -38.14 15.49
C GLN A 162 1.76 -37.44 16.86
N ALA A 163 1.84 -38.20 17.96
CA ALA A 163 1.75 -37.66 19.31
C ALA A 163 2.89 -36.68 19.61
N THR A 164 4.12 -36.96 19.15
CA THR A 164 5.22 -36.00 19.28
C THR A 164 4.99 -34.77 18.42
N ALA A 165 4.47 -34.94 17.20
CA ALA A 165 4.20 -33.82 16.29
C ALA A 165 3.19 -32.84 16.91
N GLU A 166 2.07 -33.37 17.39
CA GLU A 166 0.96 -32.62 17.99
C GLU A 166 1.40 -31.90 19.27
N ARG A 167 2.17 -32.57 20.13
CA ARG A 167 2.71 -31.97 21.36
C ARG A 167 3.62 -30.77 21.07
N ILE A 168 4.52 -30.90 20.09
CA ILE A 168 5.43 -29.80 19.70
C ILE A 168 4.65 -28.63 19.11
N ALA A 169 3.71 -28.90 18.19
CA ALA A 169 2.90 -27.87 17.56
C ALA A 169 2.03 -27.12 18.59
N SER A 170 1.37 -27.85 19.49
CA SER A 170 0.52 -27.29 20.54
C SER A 170 1.31 -26.41 21.51
N ALA A 171 2.50 -26.83 21.92
CA ALA A 171 3.38 -26.03 22.78
C ALA A 171 3.75 -24.70 22.10
N ARG A 172 4.17 -24.75 20.84
CA ARG A 172 4.50 -23.54 20.06
C ARG A 172 3.29 -22.64 19.84
N GLN A 173 2.12 -23.22 19.61
CA GLN A 173 0.88 -22.46 19.44
C GLN A 173 0.50 -21.72 20.73
N LEU A 174 0.68 -22.36 21.90
CA LEU A 174 0.45 -21.73 23.19
C LEU A 174 1.42 -20.55 23.42
N GLU A 175 2.71 -20.74 23.14
CA GLU A 175 3.72 -19.66 23.22
C GLU A 175 3.35 -18.47 22.32
N LEU A 176 2.96 -18.73 21.07
CA LEU A 176 2.49 -17.71 20.13
C LEU A 176 1.26 -16.96 20.64
N ARG A 177 0.29 -17.65 21.24
CA ARG A 177 -0.90 -17.01 21.84
C ARG A 177 -0.52 -16.14 23.03
N GLN A 178 0.36 -16.61 23.90
CA GLN A 178 0.83 -15.84 25.06
C GLN A 178 1.62 -14.59 24.63
N ALA A 179 2.49 -14.71 23.61
CA ALA A 179 3.22 -13.59 23.05
C ALA A 179 2.28 -12.52 22.48
N ARG A 180 1.24 -12.93 21.74
CA ARG A 180 0.20 -12.02 21.21
C ARG A 180 -0.60 -11.35 22.34
N ALA A 181 -0.99 -12.10 23.36
CA ALA A 181 -1.71 -11.54 24.50
C ALA A 181 -0.88 -10.49 25.26
N ARG A 182 0.42 -10.75 25.45
CA ARG A 182 1.35 -9.78 26.04
C ARG A 182 1.51 -8.53 25.17
N ALA A 183 1.68 -8.68 23.86
CA ALA A 183 1.77 -7.55 22.95
C ALA A 183 0.49 -6.69 22.94
N ALA A 184 -0.68 -7.31 23.04
CA ALA A 184 -1.96 -6.59 23.15
C ALA A 184 -2.12 -5.85 24.49
N ALA A 185 -1.68 -6.46 25.60
CA ALA A 185 -1.75 -5.87 26.93
C ALA A 185 -0.81 -4.66 27.12
N VAL A 186 0.19 -4.48 26.25
CA VAL A 186 1.17 -3.38 26.31
C VAL A 186 0.66 -2.09 25.64
N THR A 187 -0.57 -2.06 25.12
CA THR A 187 -1.16 -0.76 24.70
C THR A 187 -1.53 0.06 25.95
N PRO A 188 -0.83 1.18 26.23
CA PRO A 188 -1.09 1.98 27.42
C PRO A 188 -2.50 2.58 27.34
N LEU A 189 -3.22 2.62 28.47
CA LEU A 189 -4.51 3.32 28.59
C LEU A 189 -4.45 4.78 28.13
N GLU A 190 -3.27 5.40 28.20
CA GLU A 190 -3.00 6.75 27.71
C GLU A 190 -3.20 6.88 26.18
N GLN A 191 -2.78 5.88 25.38
CA GLN A 191 -3.01 5.84 23.93
C GLN A 191 -4.47 5.60 23.55
N LEU A 192 -5.26 4.97 24.43
CA LEU A 192 -6.70 4.85 24.25
C LEU A 192 -7.40 6.21 24.42
N SER A 193 -6.89 7.08 25.30
CA SER A 193 -7.42 8.44 25.47
C SER A 193 -7.05 9.37 24.30
N GLU A 194 -5.84 9.26 23.74
CA GLU A 194 -5.42 10.01 22.55
C GLU A 194 -6.25 9.62 21.31
N ARG A 195 -6.61 8.33 21.17
CA ARG A 195 -7.50 7.86 20.09
C ARG A 195 -8.91 8.42 20.17
N LEU A 196 -9.36 8.82 21.36
CA LEU A 196 -10.68 9.43 21.58
C LEU A 196 -10.63 10.97 21.47
N GLN A 197 -9.45 11.59 21.67
CA GLN A 197 -9.26 13.05 21.60
C GLN A 197 -8.94 13.56 20.18
N ALA A 198 -8.45 12.72 19.28
CA ALA A 198 -8.28 13.07 17.87
C ALA A 198 -9.65 13.11 17.16
N GLY A 199 -10.23 14.31 17.06
CA GLY A 199 -11.48 14.54 16.34
C GLY A 199 -11.47 13.96 14.92
N GLU A 200 -12.64 13.45 14.49
CA GLU A 200 -13.00 12.99 13.13
C GLU A 200 -11.91 12.30 12.28
N VAL A 201 -11.04 11.48 12.87
CA VAL A 201 -10.14 10.63 12.07
C VAL A 201 -10.98 9.53 11.42
N LYS A 202 -11.15 9.60 10.10
CA LYS A 202 -11.86 8.56 9.35
C LYS A 202 -11.00 7.29 9.30
N GLU A 203 -11.61 6.15 9.54
CA GLU A 203 -10.92 4.86 9.49
C GLU A 203 -11.36 4.06 8.28
N LEU A 204 -10.39 3.60 7.49
CA LEU A 204 -10.61 2.65 6.40
C LEU A 204 -10.25 1.25 6.90
N GLN A 205 -11.28 0.44 7.08
CA GLN A 205 -11.17 -0.94 7.51
C GLN A 205 -10.94 -1.84 6.29
N ILE A 206 -9.91 -2.67 6.32
CA ILE A 206 -9.54 -3.52 5.19
C ILE A 206 -9.48 -4.99 5.62
N ILE A 207 -10.13 -5.86 4.85
CA ILE A 207 -9.93 -7.30 4.91
C ILE A 207 -9.09 -7.71 3.71
N LEU A 208 -7.91 -8.29 3.98
CA LEU A 208 -6.97 -8.75 2.96
C LEU A 208 -7.07 -10.26 2.76
N LYS A 209 -7.24 -10.68 1.51
CA LYS A 209 -7.14 -12.08 1.10
C LYS A 209 -6.15 -12.20 -0.04
N ALA A 210 -5.22 -13.15 0.06
CA ALA A 210 -4.25 -13.44 -0.99
C ALA A 210 -4.19 -14.94 -1.30
N ASP A 211 -3.68 -15.28 -2.47
CA ASP A 211 -3.47 -16.66 -2.90
C ASP A 211 -2.37 -17.35 -2.10
N VAL A 212 -1.29 -16.62 -1.81
CA VAL A 212 -0.11 -17.10 -1.09
C VAL A 212 0.22 -16.19 0.10
N GLN A 213 0.86 -16.77 1.12
CA GLN A 213 1.26 -16.04 2.33
C GLN A 213 2.24 -14.89 2.04
N GLY A 214 3.19 -15.07 1.11
CA GLY A 214 4.19 -14.05 0.80
C GLY A 214 3.59 -12.77 0.22
N SER A 215 2.58 -12.90 -0.65
CA SER A 215 1.86 -11.75 -1.21
C SER A 215 1.04 -11.02 -0.15
N LEU A 216 0.48 -11.73 0.82
CA LEU A 216 -0.27 -11.12 1.94
C LEU A 216 0.64 -10.22 2.78
N GLU A 217 1.86 -10.68 3.09
CA GLU A 217 2.84 -9.91 3.86
C GLU A 217 3.36 -8.71 3.09
N ALA A 218 3.66 -8.88 1.80
CA ALA A 218 4.07 -7.78 0.92
C ALA A 218 3.00 -6.69 0.85
N LEU A 219 1.73 -7.08 0.67
CA LEU A 219 0.60 -6.14 0.66
C LEU A 219 0.48 -5.39 1.98
N ARG A 220 0.55 -6.10 3.11
CA ARG A 220 0.47 -5.48 4.42
C ARG A 220 1.55 -4.42 4.63
N GLN A 221 2.80 -4.72 4.28
CA GLN A 221 3.90 -3.76 4.39
C GLN A 221 3.72 -2.54 3.46
N THR A 222 3.16 -2.73 2.27
CA THR A 222 2.85 -1.63 1.36
C THR A 222 1.78 -0.71 1.94
N LEU A 223 0.71 -1.27 2.54
CA LEU A 223 -0.37 -0.50 3.15
C LEU A 223 0.05 0.20 4.43
N GLU A 224 0.93 -0.40 5.23
CA GLU A 224 1.48 0.24 6.44
C GLU A 224 2.39 1.45 6.13
N LYS A 225 2.94 1.53 4.90
CA LYS A 225 3.76 2.68 4.45
C LYS A 225 2.94 3.87 3.94
N LEU A 226 1.63 3.71 3.75
CA LEU A 226 0.79 4.79 3.25
C LEU A 226 0.62 5.89 4.32
N PRO A 227 0.61 7.18 3.92
CA PRO A 227 0.44 8.29 4.86
C PRO A 227 -0.92 8.22 5.54
N SER A 228 -0.97 8.45 6.85
CA SER A 228 -2.16 8.23 7.70
C SER A 228 -2.58 9.46 8.50
N GLU A 229 -2.24 10.67 8.07
CA GLU A 229 -2.52 11.90 8.82
C GLU A 229 -4.02 12.19 8.96
N LYS A 230 -4.82 11.96 7.91
CA LYS A 230 -6.27 12.24 7.90
C LYS A 230 -7.16 11.00 7.83
N VAL A 231 -6.64 9.90 7.28
CA VAL A 231 -7.36 8.63 7.16
C VAL A 231 -6.46 7.51 7.65
N LYS A 232 -6.93 6.76 8.65
CA LYS A 232 -6.19 5.64 9.22
C LYS A 232 -6.61 4.34 8.56
N ILE A 233 -5.63 3.61 8.01
CA ILE A 233 -5.85 2.25 7.50
C ILE A 233 -5.78 1.27 8.67
N ASN A 234 -6.79 0.43 8.82
CA ASN A 234 -6.78 -0.68 9.78
C ASN A 234 -7.08 -2.00 9.08
N ILE A 235 -6.17 -2.96 9.19
CA ILE A 235 -6.35 -4.30 8.62
C ILE A 235 -7.03 -5.17 9.68
N ILE A 236 -8.34 -5.42 9.55
CA ILE A 236 -9.10 -6.22 10.52
C ILE A 236 -8.67 -7.69 10.45
N ARG A 237 -8.57 -8.20 9.23
CA ARG A 237 -8.26 -9.59 8.97
C ARG A 237 -7.41 -9.70 7.72
N ALA A 238 -6.33 -10.48 7.83
CA ALA A 238 -5.49 -10.88 6.72
C ALA A 238 -5.48 -12.41 6.68
N GLY A 239 -5.74 -13.00 5.52
CA GLY A 239 -5.76 -14.45 5.38
C GLY A 239 -5.38 -14.93 3.99
N VAL A 240 -5.07 -16.21 3.90
CA VAL A 240 -4.72 -16.88 2.64
C VAL A 240 -5.92 -17.71 2.16
N GLY A 241 -6.16 -17.70 0.85
CA GLY A 241 -7.25 -18.41 0.19
C GLY A 241 -8.39 -17.50 -0.27
N ALA A 242 -9.45 -18.14 -0.76
CA ALA A 242 -10.62 -17.45 -1.30
C ALA A 242 -11.34 -16.56 -0.28
N ILE A 243 -12.11 -15.59 -0.79
CA ILE A 243 -12.97 -14.75 0.04
C ILE A 243 -14.24 -15.54 0.36
N THR A 244 -14.52 -15.70 1.66
CA THR A 244 -15.62 -16.49 2.19
C THR A 244 -16.77 -15.60 2.69
N GLU A 245 -17.95 -16.18 2.90
CA GLU A 245 -19.11 -15.50 3.50
C GLU A 245 -18.77 -14.87 4.86
N SER A 246 -18.01 -15.56 5.71
CA SER A 246 -17.58 -15.03 7.01
C SER A 246 -16.74 -13.76 6.89
N ASP A 247 -15.95 -13.62 5.82
CA ASP A 247 -15.16 -12.40 5.60
C ASP A 247 -16.06 -11.22 5.21
N VAL A 248 -17.10 -11.47 4.42
CA VAL A 248 -18.09 -10.46 4.01
C VAL A 248 -18.91 -10.00 5.20
N LEU A 249 -19.39 -10.93 6.02
CA LEU A 249 -20.13 -10.60 7.24
C LEU A 249 -19.28 -9.80 8.24
N LEU A 250 -18.00 -10.14 8.38
CA LEU A 250 -17.08 -9.38 9.22
C LEU A 250 -16.88 -7.95 8.70
N ALA A 251 -16.74 -7.78 7.38
CA ALA A 251 -16.67 -6.44 6.78
C ALA A 251 -17.97 -5.66 7.02
N ALA A 252 -19.13 -6.28 6.80
CA ALA A 252 -20.44 -5.67 7.01
C ALA A 252 -20.61 -5.20 8.46
N ALA A 253 -20.30 -6.06 9.43
CA ALA A 253 -20.39 -5.75 10.86
C ALA A 253 -19.40 -4.67 11.33
N SER A 254 -18.31 -4.46 10.59
CA SER A 254 -17.29 -3.46 10.91
C SER A 254 -17.57 -2.08 10.30
N ARG A 255 -18.65 -1.95 9.53
CA ARG A 255 -19.10 -0.66 8.98
C ARG A 255 -19.84 0.14 10.05
N ASP A 256 -19.51 1.41 10.13
CA ASP A 256 -20.19 2.40 10.98
C ASP A 256 -20.15 3.77 10.27
N MET A 257 -20.83 4.80 10.78
CA MET A 257 -20.86 6.14 10.17
C MET A 257 -19.46 6.73 9.87
N GLN A 258 -18.44 6.31 10.62
CA GLN A 258 -17.05 6.75 10.45
C GLN A 258 -16.10 5.66 9.91
N ARG A 259 -16.59 4.44 9.68
CA ARG A 259 -15.79 3.27 9.28
C ARG A 259 -16.32 2.66 7.99
N SER A 260 -15.54 2.81 6.92
CA SER A 260 -15.81 2.09 5.67
C SER A 260 -15.01 0.80 5.64
N ALA A 261 -15.64 -0.31 5.25
CA ALA A 261 -15.00 -1.62 5.13
C ALA A 261 -14.85 -2.03 3.67
N LEU A 262 -13.63 -2.40 3.28
CA LEU A 262 -13.27 -2.85 1.93
C LEU A 262 -12.63 -4.24 1.99
N ILE A 263 -13.04 -5.14 1.10
CA ILE A 263 -12.38 -6.43 0.93
C ILE A 263 -11.46 -6.37 -0.30
N VAL A 264 -10.19 -6.69 -0.09
CA VAL A 264 -9.18 -6.71 -1.14
C VAL A 264 -8.71 -8.14 -1.34
N GLY A 265 -8.96 -8.68 -2.54
CA GLY A 265 -8.50 -9.99 -2.97
C GLY A 265 -7.31 -9.87 -3.94
N PHE A 266 -6.17 -10.46 -3.60
CA PHE A 266 -5.00 -10.54 -4.48
C PHE A 266 -4.86 -11.95 -5.06
N ASN A 267 -4.99 -12.08 -6.38
CA ASN A 267 -4.99 -13.35 -7.12
C ASN A 267 -6.02 -14.39 -6.62
N VAL A 268 -6.99 -13.97 -5.82
CA VAL A 268 -8.08 -14.81 -5.30
C VAL A 268 -9.41 -14.35 -5.84
N ARG A 269 -10.38 -15.26 -5.81
CA ARG A 269 -11.77 -14.98 -6.20
C ARG A 269 -12.70 -15.25 -5.03
N PRO A 270 -13.81 -14.50 -4.90
CA PRO A 270 -14.84 -14.81 -3.93
C PRO A 270 -15.56 -16.12 -4.27
N GLU A 271 -16.05 -16.79 -3.26
CA GLU A 271 -16.99 -17.89 -3.43
C GLU A 271 -18.35 -17.38 -3.90
N PRO A 272 -19.16 -18.21 -4.61
CA PRO A 272 -20.46 -17.78 -5.14
C PRO A 272 -21.35 -17.14 -4.07
N ARG A 273 -21.47 -17.82 -2.91
CA ARG A 273 -22.25 -17.35 -1.76
C ARG A 273 -21.69 -16.07 -1.14
N ALA A 274 -20.36 -15.90 -1.12
CA ALA A 274 -19.74 -14.67 -0.63
C ALA A 274 -20.07 -13.47 -1.53
N ARG A 275 -20.14 -13.65 -2.84
CA ARG A 275 -20.54 -12.59 -3.78
C ARG A 275 -22.00 -12.18 -3.58
N GLU A 276 -22.91 -13.14 -3.44
CA GLU A 276 -24.34 -12.87 -3.21
C GLU A 276 -24.54 -12.05 -1.92
N VAL A 277 -23.89 -12.46 -0.83
CA VAL A 277 -23.98 -11.74 0.45
C VAL A 277 -23.34 -10.36 0.37
N ALA A 278 -22.26 -10.19 -0.40
CA ALA A 278 -21.63 -8.88 -0.57
C ALA A 278 -22.53 -7.88 -1.31
N GLU A 279 -23.29 -8.35 -2.30
CA GLU A 279 -24.28 -7.52 -3.00
C GLU A 279 -25.46 -7.15 -2.09
N GLN A 280 -25.92 -8.07 -1.25
CA GLN A 280 -27.01 -7.82 -0.28
C GLN A 280 -26.61 -6.83 0.81
N GLU A 281 -25.42 -7.01 1.40
CA GLU A 281 -24.90 -6.16 2.48
C GLU A 281 -24.21 -4.87 1.95
N GLY A 282 -24.13 -4.72 0.63
CA GLY A 282 -23.47 -3.60 -0.04
C GLY A 282 -21.99 -3.47 0.32
N VAL A 283 -21.28 -4.58 0.53
CA VAL A 283 -19.85 -4.62 0.84
C VAL A 283 -19.04 -4.66 -0.46
N GLU A 284 -18.09 -3.73 -0.60
CA GLU A 284 -17.27 -3.66 -1.80
C GLU A 284 -16.15 -4.70 -1.77
N ILE A 285 -16.06 -5.51 -2.85
CA ILE A 285 -14.98 -6.48 -3.06
C ILE A 285 -14.17 -6.04 -4.28
N ARG A 286 -12.89 -5.74 -4.07
CA ARG A 286 -11.95 -5.40 -5.15
C ARG A 286 -10.91 -6.50 -5.34
N LEU A 287 -10.71 -6.89 -6.60
CA LEU A 287 -9.81 -7.97 -6.99
C LEU A 287 -8.63 -7.43 -7.78
N TYR A 288 -7.44 -7.90 -7.44
CA TYR A 288 -6.19 -7.40 -8.00
C TYR A 288 -5.24 -8.54 -8.34
N SER A 289 -4.37 -8.29 -9.31
CA SER A 289 -3.24 -9.16 -9.67
C SER A 289 -1.89 -8.43 -9.61
N VAL A 290 -1.90 -7.12 -9.34
CA VAL A 290 -0.71 -6.26 -9.33
C VAL A 290 -0.74 -5.39 -8.07
N ILE A 291 0.31 -5.49 -7.25
CA ILE A 291 0.39 -4.82 -5.93
C ILE A 291 0.29 -3.30 -6.05
N TYR A 292 0.93 -2.69 -7.06
CA TYR A 292 0.89 -1.23 -7.24
C TYR A 292 -0.52 -0.68 -7.50
N LYS A 293 -1.38 -1.46 -8.16
CA LYS A 293 -2.78 -1.06 -8.37
C LYS A 293 -3.58 -1.07 -7.07
N VAL A 294 -3.26 -1.99 -6.15
CA VAL A 294 -3.87 -2.03 -4.81
C VAL A 294 -3.51 -0.76 -4.04
N GLU A 295 -2.24 -0.36 -4.08
CA GLU A 295 -1.77 0.85 -3.42
C GLU A 295 -2.48 2.10 -3.96
N GLU A 296 -2.54 2.24 -5.29
CA GLU A 296 -3.20 3.37 -5.95
C GLU A 296 -4.69 3.44 -5.64
N ASP A 297 -5.41 2.32 -5.72
CA ASP A 297 -6.84 2.29 -5.47
C ASP A 297 -7.21 2.53 -4.01
N ILE A 298 -6.41 2.04 -3.06
CA ILE A 298 -6.61 2.31 -1.65
C ILE A 298 -6.33 3.79 -1.36
N ARG A 299 -5.29 4.36 -1.98
CA ARG A 299 -5.02 5.80 -1.92
C ARG A 299 -6.23 6.61 -2.42
N ASN A 300 -6.82 6.21 -3.55
CA ASN A 300 -8.03 6.84 -4.09
C ASN A 300 -9.25 6.65 -3.17
N ALA A 301 -9.40 5.47 -2.55
CA ALA A 301 -10.46 5.23 -1.59
C ALA A 301 -10.33 6.12 -0.34
N MET A 302 -9.10 6.31 0.16
CA MET A 302 -8.84 7.25 1.26
C MET A 302 -9.21 8.69 0.88
N LEU A 303 -8.88 9.12 -0.35
CA LEU A 303 -9.29 10.42 -0.88
C LEU A 303 -10.81 10.58 -0.96
N GLY A 304 -11.52 9.55 -1.41
CA GLY A 304 -12.97 9.55 -1.49
C GLY A 304 -13.66 9.65 -0.12
N LEU A 305 -12.98 9.25 0.95
CA LEU A 305 -13.47 9.45 2.32
C LEU A 305 -13.29 10.88 2.80
N LEU A 306 -12.37 11.66 2.24
CA LEU A 306 -12.14 13.04 2.65
C LEU A 306 -13.18 13.97 2.01
N ALA A 307 -13.67 14.94 2.79
CA ALA A 307 -14.51 15.99 2.24
C ALA A 307 -13.67 16.88 1.28
N PRO A 308 -14.26 17.40 0.18
CA PRO A 308 -13.57 18.34 -0.69
C PRO A 308 -13.12 19.56 0.11
N VAL A 309 -11.88 20.02 -0.14
CA VAL A 309 -11.33 21.18 0.56
C VAL A 309 -11.80 22.43 -0.17
N GLU A 310 -12.48 23.31 0.55
CA GLU A 310 -12.86 24.62 0.04
C GLU A 310 -11.62 25.51 0.00
N LYS A 311 -11.21 25.93 -1.20
CA LYS A 311 -10.08 26.84 -1.41
C LYS A 311 -10.60 28.17 -1.93
N GLU A 312 -10.21 29.25 -1.27
CA GLU A 312 -10.48 30.59 -1.76
C GLU A 312 -9.54 30.91 -2.93
N VAL A 313 -10.13 31.24 -4.08
CA VAL A 313 -9.42 31.70 -5.27
C VAL A 313 -9.73 33.18 -5.45
N ILE A 314 -8.71 34.01 -5.33
CA ILE A 314 -8.82 35.46 -5.55
C ILE A 314 -9.05 35.71 -7.04
N LEU A 315 -10.15 36.39 -7.37
CA LEU A 315 -10.50 36.75 -8.74
C LEU A 315 -9.90 38.09 -9.16
N GLY A 316 -9.85 39.06 -8.26
CA GLY A 316 -9.32 40.39 -8.56
C GLY A 316 -9.37 41.36 -7.40
N ARG A 317 -8.63 42.46 -7.54
CA ARG A 317 -8.54 43.56 -6.56
C ARG A 317 -8.91 44.88 -7.20
N ALA A 318 -9.74 45.65 -6.52
CA ALA A 318 -10.16 46.97 -6.94
C ALA A 318 -9.96 47.99 -5.80
N GLU A 319 -9.38 49.13 -6.12
CA GLU A 319 -9.13 50.21 -5.16
C GLU A 319 -10.25 51.24 -5.24
N VAL A 320 -10.80 51.63 -4.09
CA VAL A 320 -11.84 52.64 -3.98
C VAL A 320 -11.22 54.03 -4.11
N ARG A 321 -11.61 54.75 -5.15
CA ARG A 321 -11.14 56.12 -5.41
C ARG A 321 -12.14 57.20 -4.97
N GLN A 322 -13.43 56.89 -5.06
CA GLN A 322 -14.47 57.83 -4.70
C GLN A 322 -15.71 57.09 -4.20
N VAL A 323 -16.44 57.65 -3.24
CA VAL A 323 -17.67 57.04 -2.73
C VAL A 323 -18.88 57.89 -3.11
N PHE A 324 -19.84 57.28 -3.79
CA PHE A 324 -21.08 57.92 -4.23
C PHE A 324 -22.25 57.42 -3.40
N ARG A 325 -23.15 58.32 -2.99
CA ARG A 325 -24.37 57.95 -2.25
C ARG A 325 -25.57 57.95 -3.18
N ILE A 326 -26.19 56.79 -3.39
CA ILE A 326 -27.36 56.63 -4.27
C ILE A 326 -28.57 56.23 -3.43
N ALA A 327 -29.63 57.04 -3.47
CA ALA A 327 -30.81 56.93 -2.59
C ALA A 327 -31.53 55.56 -2.60
N LYS A 328 -31.38 54.75 -3.67
CA LYS A 328 -32.01 53.42 -3.81
C LYS A 328 -31.07 52.23 -3.62
N VAL A 329 -29.76 52.44 -3.60
CA VAL A 329 -28.74 51.35 -3.62
C VAL A 329 -27.80 51.42 -2.40
N GLY A 330 -27.67 52.58 -1.76
CA GLY A 330 -26.73 52.80 -0.66
C GLY A 330 -25.45 53.50 -1.13
N ASN A 331 -24.35 53.28 -0.39
CA ASN A 331 -23.04 53.80 -0.78
C ASN A 331 -22.43 52.89 -1.86
N VAL A 332 -22.12 53.49 -3.02
CA VAL A 332 -21.48 52.83 -4.16
C VAL A 332 -20.05 53.32 -4.25
N ALA A 333 -19.12 52.37 -4.23
CA ALA A 333 -17.69 52.64 -4.37
C ALA A 333 -17.34 52.78 -5.85
N GLY A 334 -16.89 53.96 -6.26
CA GLY A 334 -16.19 54.17 -7.53
C GLY A 334 -14.78 53.60 -7.41
N CYS A 335 -14.56 52.46 -8.03
CA CYS A 335 -13.34 51.68 -7.92
C CYS A 335 -12.58 51.60 -9.24
N PHE A 336 -11.26 51.46 -9.13
CA PHE A 336 -10.38 51.12 -10.24
C PHE A 336 -9.85 49.70 -10.04
N VAL A 337 -10.08 48.81 -11.02
CA VAL A 337 -9.61 47.41 -10.93
C VAL A 337 -8.09 47.38 -11.15
N GLN A 338 -7.35 47.13 -10.09
CA GLN A 338 -5.88 47.06 -10.10
C GLN A 338 -5.35 45.75 -10.69
N SER A 339 -6.04 44.64 -10.44
CA SER A 339 -5.63 43.33 -10.95
C SER A 339 -6.80 42.36 -11.05
N GLY A 340 -6.76 41.49 -12.06
CA GLY A 340 -7.74 40.41 -12.22
C GLY A 340 -9.11 40.89 -12.71
N VAL A 341 -10.17 40.24 -12.23
CA VAL A 341 -11.56 40.49 -12.67
C VAL A 341 -12.49 40.55 -11.46
N ILE A 342 -13.30 41.60 -11.40
CA ILE A 342 -14.39 41.70 -10.43
C ILE A 342 -15.67 41.18 -11.08
N ARG A 343 -16.30 40.17 -10.47
CA ARG A 343 -17.57 39.61 -10.93
C ARG A 343 -18.72 40.01 -10.00
N ARG A 344 -19.88 40.25 -10.59
CA ARG A 344 -21.12 40.41 -9.84
C ARG A 344 -21.46 39.09 -9.13
N ASN A 345 -21.99 39.16 -7.90
CA ASN A 345 -22.28 38.01 -7.02
C ASN A 345 -21.07 37.19 -6.54
N ALA A 346 -19.83 37.64 -6.78
CA ALA A 346 -18.67 37.05 -6.12
C ALA A 346 -18.62 37.46 -4.64
N ASN A 347 -17.96 36.64 -3.82
CA ASN A 347 -17.62 37.04 -2.46
C ASN A 347 -16.57 38.15 -2.55
N ALA A 348 -16.65 39.13 -1.67
CA ALA A 348 -15.74 40.26 -1.62
C ALA A 348 -15.41 40.63 -0.18
N ARG A 349 -14.16 40.97 0.06
CA ARG A 349 -13.71 41.52 1.33
C ARG A 349 -13.15 42.93 1.14
N VAL A 350 -13.42 43.81 2.09
CA VAL A 350 -12.90 45.18 2.12
C VAL A 350 -11.71 45.22 3.06
N ILE A 351 -10.59 45.68 2.54
CA ILE A 351 -9.31 45.77 3.24
C ILE A 351 -8.96 47.25 3.41
N ARG A 352 -8.76 47.68 4.64
CA ARG A 352 -8.31 49.02 5.01
C ARG A 352 -7.05 48.87 5.86
N ASP A 353 -5.97 49.56 5.49
CA ASP A 353 -4.68 49.46 6.20
C ASP A 353 -4.19 48.02 6.43
N HIS A 354 -4.39 47.15 5.42
CA HIS A 354 -4.08 45.71 5.46
C HIS A 354 -4.92 44.86 6.43
N VAL A 355 -5.99 45.40 7.01
CA VAL A 355 -6.93 44.67 7.88
C VAL A 355 -8.26 44.49 7.16
N VAL A 356 -8.85 43.30 7.27
CA VAL A 356 -10.19 43.01 6.74
C VAL A 356 -11.23 43.71 7.61
N VAL A 357 -11.93 44.69 7.05
CA VAL A 357 -12.96 45.49 7.72
C VAL A 357 -14.35 44.90 7.50
N TYR A 358 -14.55 44.24 6.37
CA TYR A 358 -15.84 43.65 6.01
C TYR A 358 -15.67 42.47 5.06
N GLU A 359 -16.53 41.47 5.20
CA GLU A 359 -16.70 40.36 4.25
C GLU A 359 -18.17 40.25 3.85
N GLY A 360 -18.43 40.15 2.56
CA GLY A 360 -19.78 40.04 2.02
C GLY A 360 -19.78 39.69 0.55
N THR A 361 -20.85 40.05 -0.16
CA THR A 361 -21.03 39.75 -1.59
C THR A 361 -21.14 41.05 -2.40
N VAL A 362 -20.73 40.99 -3.67
CA VAL A 362 -20.91 42.10 -4.61
C VAL A 362 -22.37 42.13 -5.08
N ALA A 363 -23.17 43.03 -4.49
CA ALA A 363 -24.60 43.18 -4.77
C ALA A 363 -24.88 43.76 -6.17
N SER A 364 -24.10 44.77 -6.58
CA SER A 364 -24.20 45.34 -7.93
C SER A 364 -22.84 45.77 -8.44
N LEU A 365 -22.64 45.56 -9.74
CA LEU A 365 -21.45 45.96 -10.47
C LEU A 365 -21.89 46.76 -11.69
N ARG A 366 -21.45 48.01 -11.75
CA ARG A 366 -21.82 48.96 -12.81
C ARG A 366 -20.59 49.51 -13.49
N ARG A 367 -20.68 49.75 -14.79
CA ARG A 367 -19.69 50.53 -15.53
C ARG A 367 -20.41 51.73 -16.13
N PHE A 368 -20.01 52.93 -15.74
CA PHE A 368 -20.73 54.17 -16.05
C PHE A 368 -22.20 54.12 -15.59
N LYS A 369 -23.13 53.88 -16.50
CA LYS A 369 -24.58 53.82 -16.22
C LYS A 369 -25.20 52.43 -16.44
N GLU A 370 -24.40 51.45 -16.87
CA GLU A 370 -24.88 50.11 -17.24
C GLU A 370 -24.46 49.07 -16.20
N ASP A 371 -25.37 48.15 -15.86
CA ASP A 371 -25.10 46.99 -15.03
C ASP A 371 -24.32 45.94 -15.84
N VAL A 372 -23.16 45.54 -15.35
CA VAL A 372 -22.25 44.60 -16.04
C VAL A 372 -22.03 43.35 -15.19
N ALA A 373 -21.80 42.22 -15.85
CA ALA A 373 -21.55 40.95 -15.17
C ALA A 373 -20.12 40.85 -14.60
N GLU A 374 -19.14 41.39 -15.33
CA GLU A 374 -17.74 41.39 -14.93
C GLU A 374 -17.01 42.65 -15.41
N VAL A 375 -15.99 43.06 -14.66
CA VAL A 375 -15.10 44.18 -15.00
C VAL A 375 -13.66 43.70 -14.87
N LYS A 376 -12.88 43.90 -15.92
CA LYS A 376 -11.48 43.49 -16.02
C LYS A 376 -10.53 44.58 -15.53
N GLU A 377 -9.30 44.18 -15.23
CA GLU A 377 -8.18 45.06 -14.91
C GLU A 377 -8.04 46.27 -15.84
N GLY A 378 -7.68 47.41 -15.27
CA GLY A 378 -7.45 48.66 -15.99
C GLY A 378 -8.71 49.48 -16.26
N PHE A 379 -9.89 49.00 -15.86
CA PHE A 379 -11.15 49.71 -16.02
C PHE A 379 -11.74 50.21 -14.70
N GLU A 380 -12.45 51.33 -14.79
CA GLU A 380 -13.24 51.89 -13.68
C GLU A 380 -14.62 51.22 -13.60
N CYS A 381 -15.10 51.01 -12.37
CA CYS A 381 -16.42 50.46 -12.10
C CYS A 381 -17.01 51.01 -10.81
N GLY A 382 -18.33 50.95 -10.70
CA GLY A 382 -19.08 51.16 -9.47
C GLY A 382 -19.39 49.81 -8.83
N ILE A 383 -18.92 49.60 -7.59
CA ILE A 383 -19.17 48.39 -6.80
C ILE A 383 -20.07 48.76 -5.63
N ALA A 384 -21.18 48.04 -5.46
CA ALA A 384 -21.98 48.08 -4.24
C ALA A 384 -21.90 46.74 -3.52
N LEU A 385 -21.60 46.77 -2.22
CA LEU A 385 -21.51 45.59 -1.37
C LEU A 385 -22.84 45.36 -0.64
N GLU A 386 -23.21 44.10 -0.47
CA GLU A 386 -24.42 43.77 0.29
C GLU A 386 -24.26 44.18 1.75
N ARG A 387 -25.26 44.89 2.31
CA ARG A 387 -25.36 45.27 3.75
C ARG A 387 -24.17 46.04 4.34
N PHE A 388 -23.30 46.63 3.52
CA PHE A 388 -22.17 47.42 3.98
C PHE A 388 -22.15 48.81 3.37
N ASN A 389 -22.08 49.84 4.22
CA ASN A 389 -22.11 51.23 3.82
C ASN A 389 -20.87 52.03 4.26
N ASP A 390 -20.01 51.51 5.15
CA ASP A 390 -18.80 52.23 5.62
C ASP A 390 -17.60 52.01 4.68
N ILE A 391 -17.78 52.32 3.39
CA ILE A 391 -16.70 52.30 2.40
C ILE A 391 -16.01 53.66 2.42
N LYS A 392 -14.68 53.68 2.45
CA LYS A 392 -13.86 54.89 2.41
C LYS A 392 -12.94 54.89 1.20
N GLU A 393 -12.52 56.09 0.79
CA GLU A 393 -11.50 56.25 -0.24
C GLU A 393 -10.17 55.67 0.27
N GLY A 394 -9.48 54.93 -0.59
CA GLY A 394 -8.28 54.17 -0.24
C GLY A 394 -8.52 52.72 0.22
N ASP A 395 -9.78 52.30 0.42
CA ASP A 395 -10.09 50.90 0.70
C ASP A 395 -9.78 50.01 -0.52
N VAL A 396 -9.33 48.77 -0.29
CA VAL A 396 -9.14 47.77 -1.35
C VAL A 396 -10.20 46.69 -1.23
N ILE A 397 -11.00 46.52 -2.28
CA ILE A 397 -12.00 45.47 -2.42
C ILE A 397 -11.35 44.29 -3.14
N GLU A 398 -11.22 43.16 -2.45
CA GLU A 398 -10.72 41.91 -3.01
C GLU A 398 -11.88 40.94 -3.23
N ALA A 399 -12.13 40.59 -4.49
CA ALA A 399 -13.14 39.61 -4.87
C ALA A 399 -12.53 38.21 -4.94
N TYR A 400 -13.23 37.22 -4.40
CA TYR A 400 -12.82 35.82 -4.39
C TYR A 400 -14.02 34.88 -4.61
N VAL A 401 -13.72 33.65 -5.00
CA VAL A 401 -14.69 32.55 -5.07
C VAL A 401 -14.17 31.38 -4.28
N ILE A 402 -15.09 30.59 -3.73
CA ILE A 402 -14.77 29.35 -3.05
C ILE A 402 -14.87 28.23 -4.08
N GLU A 403 -13.74 27.65 -4.45
CA GLU A 403 -13.70 26.48 -5.30
C GLU A 403 -13.52 25.21 -4.46
N LYS A 404 -14.28 24.17 -4.80
CA LYS A 404 -14.11 22.84 -4.19
C LYS A 404 -12.95 22.14 -4.88
N VAL A 405 -11.82 22.04 -4.20
CA VAL A 405 -10.62 21.35 -4.69
C VAL A 405 -10.60 19.93 -4.14
N ALA A 406 -10.16 18.97 -4.96
CA ALA A 406 -9.96 17.60 -4.52
C ALA A 406 -8.96 17.57 -3.34
N PRO A 407 -9.26 16.83 -2.26
CA PRO A 407 -8.36 16.73 -1.13
C PRO A 407 -7.04 16.05 -1.54
N THR A 408 -5.97 16.35 -0.83
CA THR A 408 -4.71 15.59 -0.88
C THR A 408 -4.52 14.86 0.44
N LEU A 409 -3.96 13.65 0.36
CA LEU A 409 -3.74 12.75 1.50
C LEU A 409 -2.68 13.25 2.47
#